data_AF-A0A942YET1-F1
#
_entry.id   AF-A0A942YET1-F1
#
_cell.length_a   1.000
_cell.length_b   1.000
_cell.length_c   1.000
_cell.angle_alpha   90.00
_cell.angle_beta   90.00
_cell.angle_gamma   90.00
#
_symmetry.space_group_name_H-M   'P 1'
#
loop_
_entity.id
_entity.type
_entity.pdbx_description
1 polymer ?
#
loop_
_entity_poly.entity_id
_entity_poly.type
_entity_poly.pdbx_seq_one_letter_code
_entity_poly.pdbx_strand_id
1 'polypeptide(L)'
;MRLAHRIAIILSATAVAVGAVVAGPVTAAEAAAPTTGRFTPLDTVRSWTGTGRTTPTTVQLGGRTGVPSSATAVVVNVEVERPTAAGTVRVTPAGVSAGVTTQAFRKGQTVSSLQTVRLAGGKVQVQLSAGTGRIYLDVSGYYANGSGATFTPLNATRVFNQRVGTTPKKVPLAGRAGIPSNATAVALNTEVGTPSANGYVRVTPSGKDATVAAQVFTKNTTISNLVIVKLAGGAAQVKVSSGTATVFMDVAGYYANTSTGSVFVPLDPVRATSTGLTTTPKTLRLSGTAGVPGTATAIVATATTSRTTAASYLRFTPSGQDPQVATQVLGAGQTLSNAVMTKLVGSSVDRRAQAKVSRGTATLTVDVAGYFLDGSSGSGFGADVSWPQCGSTLPAGQAFGVVGANGSLPNQSNPCTAQQVRWAAASTGGTNQPKVQVYALAANPGRAAAVWPTTNTDPAGAPISNPYGTCSGGYDRACSYVYGYTRAYEASHSRGVPTPSAYRWWIDVETGLSWLGPADATDHQAQNRADVEGMVAALRAAKVSTIGIYSTKSQFGTIVGTVPASSPLTGLPSWIAVGTDGVRAAQAACSAGGLTTGSRVQMTQYVVGNQDRNVSCV
;
A
#
# COMPACT_ATOMS: atom_id res chain seq x y z
N MET A 1 10.94 4.63 73.39
CA MET A 1 12.34 4.43 72.94
C MET A 1 12.59 5.36 71.76
N ARG A 2 13.68 6.13 71.80
CA ARG A 2 13.94 7.36 71.06
C ARG A 2 14.51 7.12 69.64
N LEU A 3 14.26 8.09 68.76
CA LEU A 3 15.11 8.68 67.69
C LEU A 3 16.01 7.76 66.83
N ALA A 4 15.93 7.91 65.50
CA ALA A 4 16.85 8.82 64.77
C ALA A 4 16.47 8.98 63.28
N HIS A 5 16.35 10.25 62.86
CA HIS A 5 16.48 10.72 61.48
C HIS A 5 17.94 10.62 60.99
N ARG A 6 18.11 10.57 59.66
CA ARG A 6 19.13 11.23 58.78
C ARG A 6 19.29 10.37 57.51
N ILE A 7 19.50 10.81 56.28
CA ILE A 7 19.67 12.08 55.57
C ILE A 7 19.52 11.69 54.08
N ALA A 8 18.91 12.54 53.26
CA ALA A 8 18.93 12.38 51.81
C ALA A 8 20.35 12.64 51.26
N ILE A 9 20.85 11.76 50.38
CA ILE A 9 21.89 12.13 49.41
C ILE A 9 21.20 12.18 48.05
N ILE A 10 21.07 13.42 47.56
CA ILE A 10 20.73 13.76 46.18
C ILE A 10 21.97 13.43 45.34
N LEU A 11 21.90 12.39 44.52
CA LEU A 11 22.75 12.28 43.33
C LEU A 11 21.88 12.62 42.12
N SER A 12 21.97 13.88 41.69
CA SER A 12 21.54 14.33 40.37
C SER A 12 22.43 13.67 39.30
N ALA A 13 21.99 12.52 38.80
CA ALA A 13 22.47 11.97 37.54
C ALA A 13 21.55 12.43 36.41
N THR A 14 21.97 13.49 35.72
CA THR A 14 21.39 13.96 34.46
C THR A 14 21.66 12.90 33.38
N ALA A 15 20.85 11.84 33.34
CA ALA A 15 20.85 10.93 32.21
C ALA A 15 19.97 11.54 31.11
N VAL A 16 20.64 12.03 30.07
CA VAL A 16 20.03 12.43 28.80
C VAL A 16 19.22 11.25 28.28
N ALA A 17 17.90 11.30 28.47
CA ALA A 17 16.99 10.42 27.76
C ALA A 17 17.06 10.81 26.28
N VAL A 18 17.87 10.08 25.51
CA VAL A 18 17.66 9.95 24.07
C VAL A 18 16.26 9.39 23.94
N GLY A 19 15.30 10.25 23.65
CA GLY A 19 13.91 9.88 23.47
C GLY A 19 13.83 8.90 22.31
N ALA A 20 13.85 7.60 22.62
CA ALA A 20 13.30 6.59 21.75
C ALA A 20 11.85 6.99 21.54
N VAL A 21 11.50 7.32 20.30
CA VAL A 21 10.10 7.49 19.90
C VAL A 21 9.45 6.13 20.09
N VAL A 22 8.83 5.92 21.26
CA VAL A 22 7.91 4.81 21.46
C VAL A 22 6.75 5.07 20.51
N ALA A 23 6.61 4.21 19.50
CA ALA A 23 5.48 4.24 18.59
C ALA A 23 4.20 4.18 19.44
N GLY A 24 3.39 5.24 19.39
CA GLY A 24 2.08 5.25 20.05
C GLY A 24 1.18 4.16 19.45
N PRO A 25 0.14 3.73 20.17
CA PRO A 25 -0.80 2.74 19.65
C PRO A 25 -1.40 3.23 18.33
N VAL A 26 -1.27 2.42 17.27
CA VAL A 26 -1.91 2.65 15.97
C VAL A 26 -3.40 2.88 16.19
N THR A 27 -3.96 3.90 15.53
CA THR A 27 -5.40 4.13 15.61
C THR A 27 -6.15 2.98 14.92
N ALA A 28 -7.32 2.58 15.43
CA ALA A 28 -8.08 1.45 14.86
C ALA A 28 -8.39 1.60 13.35
N ALA A 29 -8.44 2.83 12.85
CA ALA A 29 -8.61 3.12 11.44
C ALA A 29 -7.38 2.78 10.59
N GLU A 30 -6.16 2.89 11.11
CA GLU A 30 -4.90 2.48 10.45
C GLU A 30 -4.71 0.96 10.45
N ALA A 31 -5.37 0.26 11.36
CA ALA A 31 -5.28 -1.18 11.47
C ALA A 31 -6.22 -1.88 10.47
N ALA A 32 -7.46 -1.44 10.25
CA ALA A 32 -8.39 -2.19 9.40
C ALA A 32 -7.94 -2.33 7.93
N ALA A 33 -8.16 -3.51 7.33
CA ALA A 33 -7.97 -3.71 5.89
C ALA A 33 -8.89 -2.77 5.09
N PRO A 34 -8.36 -2.02 4.12
CA PRO A 34 -9.15 -1.19 3.23
C PRO A 34 -10.26 -1.98 2.52
N THR A 35 -11.41 -1.33 2.33
CA THR A 35 -12.50 -1.83 1.48
C THR A 35 -12.47 -1.15 0.11
N THR A 36 -13.13 -1.76 -0.87
CA THR A 36 -13.33 -1.18 -2.19
C THR A 36 -14.46 -0.14 -2.19
N GLY A 37 -14.22 1.06 -2.69
CA GLY A 37 -15.21 2.11 -2.83
C GLY A 37 -15.54 2.45 -4.29
N ARG A 38 -16.80 2.81 -4.54
CA ARG A 38 -17.26 3.44 -5.79
C ARG A 38 -17.38 4.95 -5.60
N PHE A 39 -17.17 5.69 -6.69
CA PHE A 39 -17.08 7.15 -6.65
C PHE A 39 -18.44 7.82 -6.83
N THR A 40 -18.75 8.77 -5.97
CA THR A 40 -19.88 9.68 -6.15
C THR A 40 -19.36 11.10 -6.39
N PRO A 41 -19.54 11.64 -7.60
CA PRO A 41 -19.11 13.00 -7.90
C PRO A 41 -20.04 14.03 -7.27
N LEU A 42 -19.46 15.11 -6.74
CA LEU A 42 -20.17 16.25 -6.18
C LEU A 42 -19.94 17.48 -7.06
N ASP A 43 -20.87 18.44 -6.98
CA ASP A 43 -20.55 19.80 -7.41
C ASP A 43 -19.51 20.33 -6.40
N THR A 44 -18.33 20.74 -6.87
CA THR A 44 -17.21 21.04 -5.97
C THR A 44 -17.61 22.09 -4.94
N VAL A 45 -17.43 21.76 -3.66
CA VAL A 45 -17.91 22.58 -2.53
C VAL A 45 -16.83 22.73 -1.47
N ARG A 46 -16.73 23.93 -0.89
CA ARG A 46 -15.85 24.19 0.25
C ARG A 46 -16.37 23.46 1.48
N SER A 47 -15.66 22.42 1.90
CA SER A 47 -16.05 21.61 3.06
C SER A 47 -15.43 22.13 4.35
N TRP A 48 -14.27 22.77 4.27
CA TRP A 48 -13.57 23.30 5.44
C TRP A 48 -12.67 24.48 5.10
N THR A 49 -12.48 25.35 6.08
CA THR A 49 -11.51 26.44 6.09
C THR A 49 -10.92 26.55 7.49
N GLY A 50 -9.62 26.75 7.57
CA GLY A 50 -8.97 27.01 8.86
C GLY A 50 -7.50 27.35 8.71
N THR A 51 -6.81 27.45 9.84
CA THR A 51 -5.39 27.77 9.88
C THR A 51 -4.57 26.49 9.95
N GLY A 52 -3.76 26.23 8.92
CA GLY A 52 -2.72 25.21 8.94
C GLY A 52 -1.58 25.61 9.86
N ARG A 53 -1.06 24.63 10.61
CA ARG A 53 0.01 24.79 11.60
C ARG A 53 0.97 23.60 11.52
N THR A 54 2.09 23.69 12.22
CA THR A 54 3.03 22.57 12.40
C THR A 54 2.47 21.44 13.25
N THR A 55 1.51 21.74 14.13
CA THR A 55 0.72 20.72 14.84
C THR A 55 -0.41 20.22 13.94
N PRO A 56 -0.62 18.90 13.82
CA PRO A 56 -1.73 18.35 13.04
C PRO A 56 -3.09 18.89 13.52
N THR A 57 -3.92 19.30 12.56
CA THR A 57 -5.31 19.73 12.79
C THR A 57 -6.24 18.66 12.23
N THR A 58 -7.03 18.04 13.09
CA THR A 58 -8.05 17.06 12.66
C THR A 58 -9.26 17.78 12.06
N VAL A 59 -9.74 17.31 10.91
CA VAL A 59 -10.85 17.90 10.16
C VAL A 59 -11.89 16.83 9.84
N GLN A 60 -13.13 17.04 10.29
CA GLN A 60 -14.28 16.21 9.92
C GLN A 60 -14.73 16.56 8.50
N LEU A 61 -14.79 15.57 7.61
CA LEU A 61 -15.32 15.72 6.24
C LEU A 61 -16.52 14.79 6.00
N GLY A 62 -16.52 13.57 6.55
CA GLY A 62 -17.67 12.68 6.51
C GLY A 62 -18.85 13.23 7.32
N GLY A 63 -20.06 13.08 6.80
CA GLY A 63 -21.28 13.68 7.36
C GLY A 63 -21.43 15.18 7.09
N ARG A 64 -20.61 15.78 6.21
CA ARG A 64 -20.66 17.20 5.84
C ARG A 64 -20.73 17.35 4.33
N THR A 65 -21.37 18.45 3.88
CA THR A 65 -21.25 18.95 2.49
C THR A 65 -21.48 17.89 1.39
N GLY A 66 -22.41 16.97 1.61
CA GLY A 66 -22.76 15.90 0.66
C GLY A 66 -21.90 14.64 0.75
N VAL A 67 -20.90 14.60 1.63
CA VAL A 67 -20.12 13.39 1.94
C VAL A 67 -20.81 12.63 3.07
N PRO A 68 -21.24 11.37 2.88
CA PRO A 68 -21.85 10.57 3.95
C PRO A 68 -20.83 10.19 5.01
N SER A 69 -21.29 9.88 6.23
CA SER A 69 -20.43 9.40 7.32
C SER A 69 -19.78 8.05 7.02
N SER A 70 -20.39 7.25 6.14
CA SER A 70 -19.90 5.96 5.66
C SER A 70 -18.88 6.07 4.52
N ALA A 71 -18.52 7.28 4.08
CA ALA A 71 -17.50 7.46 3.05
C ALA A 71 -16.14 6.91 3.52
N THR A 72 -15.46 6.21 2.64
CA THR A 72 -14.14 5.60 2.89
C THR A 72 -12.99 6.48 2.45
N ALA A 73 -13.22 7.38 1.49
CA ALA A 73 -12.25 8.37 1.04
C ALA A 73 -12.94 9.60 0.42
N VAL A 74 -12.20 10.70 0.32
CA VAL A 74 -12.64 11.94 -0.35
C VAL A 74 -11.65 12.37 -1.42
N VAL A 75 -12.17 12.97 -2.49
CA VAL A 75 -11.37 13.70 -3.48
C VAL A 75 -11.47 15.18 -3.14
N VAL A 76 -10.35 15.76 -2.70
CA VAL A 76 -10.28 17.10 -2.12
C VAL A 76 -9.17 17.91 -2.79
N ASN A 77 -9.49 19.12 -3.24
CA ASN A 77 -8.48 20.10 -3.61
C ASN A 77 -8.03 20.83 -2.33
N VAL A 78 -6.73 20.80 -2.09
CA VAL A 78 -6.09 21.41 -0.92
C VAL A 78 -5.45 22.71 -1.37
N GLU A 79 -5.93 23.85 -0.88
CA GLU A 79 -5.30 25.14 -1.13
C GLU A 79 -4.62 25.65 0.15
N VAL A 80 -3.36 26.07 0.03
CA VAL A 80 -2.62 26.76 1.10
C VAL A 80 -2.42 28.20 0.65
N GLU A 81 -3.10 29.12 1.31
CA GLU A 81 -3.05 30.54 1.03
C GLU A 81 -2.01 31.25 1.89
N ARG A 82 -1.14 32.01 1.21
CA ARG A 82 -0.13 32.92 1.79
C ARG A 82 0.61 32.34 3.01
N PRO A 83 1.28 31.18 2.88
CA PRO A 83 1.97 30.55 4.00
C PRO A 83 3.10 31.46 4.53
N THR A 84 3.30 31.49 5.85
CA THR A 84 4.26 32.40 6.50
C THR A 84 5.72 31.94 6.40
N ALA A 85 5.95 30.69 5.98
CA ALA A 85 7.25 30.09 5.75
C ALA A 85 7.23 29.22 4.48
N ALA A 86 8.39 28.88 3.92
CA ALA A 86 8.49 27.82 2.93
C ALA A 86 8.35 26.46 3.62
N GLY A 87 7.69 25.50 2.97
CA GLY A 87 7.41 24.20 3.57
C GLY A 87 6.54 23.32 2.71
N THR A 88 5.89 22.37 3.36
CA THR A 88 4.95 21.43 2.75
C THR A 88 3.65 21.39 3.54
N VAL A 89 2.54 21.10 2.87
CA VAL A 89 1.30 20.65 3.50
C VAL A 89 1.22 19.14 3.37
N ARG A 90 0.63 18.51 4.38
CA ARG A 90 0.24 17.10 4.40
C ARG A 90 -1.23 17.04 4.74
N VAL A 91 -2.01 16.34 3.92
CA VAL A 91 -3.38 15.96 4.22
C VAL A 91 -3.43 14.44 4.22
N THR A 92 -3.63 13.87 5.40
CA THR A 92 -3.54 12.42 5.65
C THR A 92 -4.79 11.96 6.39
N PRO A 93 -5.06 10.65 6.47
CA PRO A 93 -6.12 10.15 7.33
C PRO A 93 -5.83 10.55 8.79
N ALA A 94 -6.88 10.82 9.58
CA ALA A 94 -6.69 11.28 10.96
C ALA A 94 -5.95 10.21 11.79
N GLY A 95 -4.94 10.63 12.56
CA GLY A 95 -4.06 9.72 13.32
C GLY A 95 -2.76 9.35 12.60
N VAL A 96 -2.68 9.53 11.28
CA VAL A 96 -1.55 9.05 10.45
C VAL A 96 -0.44 10.09 10.28
N SER A 97 0.62 10.03 11.09
CA SER A 97 1.82 10.87 10.90
C SER A 97 2.68 10.38 9.73
N ALA A 98 2.18 10.47 8.49
CA ALA A 98 2.93 10.01 7.33
C ALA A 98 4.04 10.99 6.94
N GLY A 99 5.24 10.46 6.68
CA GLY A 99 6.36 11.20 6.05
C GLY A 99 6.12 11.63 4.59
N VAL A 100 4.91 11.48 4.06
CA VAL A 100 4.52 11.77 2.67
C VAL A 100 4.00 13.21 2.46
N THR A 101 4.47 13.87 1.41
CA THR A 101 4.16 15.27 1.11
C THR A 101 2.90 15.35 0.25
N THR A 102 1.92 16.20 0.62
CA THR A 102 0.80 16.53 -0.28
C THR A 102 1.23 17.58 -1.29
N GLN A 103 1.81 18.67 -0.83
CA GLN A 103 2.26 19.76 -1.70
C GLN A 103 3.36 20.58 -1.05
N ALA A 104 4.34 21.03 -1.84
CA ALA A 104 5.38 21.97 -1.43
C ALA A 104 5.00 23.41 -1.81
N PHE A 105 5.38 24.39 -0.98
CA PHE A 105 5.14 25.82 -1.19
C PHE A 105 6.30 26.68 -0.70
N ARG A 106 6.41 27.89 -1.24
CA ARG A 106 7.30 28.95 -0.75
C ARG A 106 6.53 29.92 0.14
N LYS A 107 7.25 30.65 0.99
CA LYS A 107 6.67 31.74 1.80
C LYS A 107 5.90 32.72 0.91
N GLY A 108 4.65 33.01 1.29
CA GLY A 108 3.74 33.93 0.58
C GLY A 108 3.11 33.38 -0.70
N GLN A 109 3.56 32.23 -1.21
CA GLN A 109 3.04 31.65 -2.44
C GLN A 109 1.79 30.82 -2.15
N THR A 110 0.63 31.28 -2.64
CA THR A 110 -0.59 30.45 -2.65
C THR A 110 -0.44 29.31 -3.65
N VAL A 111 -0.78 28.09 -3.22
CA VAL A 111 -0.71 26.88 -4.04
C VAL A 111 -1.96 26.02 -3.85
N SER A 112 -2.32 25.22 -4.85
CA SER A 112 -3.40 24.24 -4.76
C SER A 112 -3.02 22.92 -5.40
N SER A 113 -3.47 21.79 -4.86
CA SER A 113 -3.34 20.47 -5.49
C SER A 113 -4.48 19.55 -5.10
N LEU A 114 -4.97 18.76 -6.06
CA LEU A 114 -5.94 17.70 -5.80
C LEU A 114 -5.29 16.58 -5.01
N GLN A 115 -6.02 15.96 -4.10
CA GLN A 115 -5.64 14.76 -3.36
C GLN A 115 -6.85 13.83 -3.27
N THR A 116 -6.59 12.52 -3.22
CA THR A 116 -7.58 11.55 -2.74
C THR A 116 -7.08 11.01 -1.41
N VAL A 117 -7.87 11.15 -0.35
CA VAL A 117 -7.45 10.86 1.02
C VAL A 117 -8.46 9.91 1.66
N ARG A 118 -7.97 8.81 2.24
CA ARG A 118 -8.78 7.91 3.06
C ARG A 118 -9.35 8.65 4.27
N LEU A 119 -10.58 8.32 4.66
CA LEU A 119 -11.20 8.85 5.87
C LEU A 119 -11.02 7.86 7.03
N ALA A 120 -10.57 8.38 8.17
CA ALA A 120 -10.54 7.66 9.45
C ALA A 120 -11.68 8.19 10.33
N GLY A 121 -12.76 7.41 10.51
CA GLY A 121 -13.95 7.88 11.23
C GLY A 121 -14.59 9.13 10.61
N GLY A 122 -14.53 9.26 9.28
CA GLY A 122 -14.98 10.45 8.55
C GLY A 122 -14.02 11.66 8.64
N LYS A 123 -12.84 11.49 9.22
CA LYS A 123 -11.87 12.58 9.46
C LYS A 123 -10.60 12.42 8.63
N VAL A 124 -9.99 13.56 8.32
CA VAL A 124 -8.61 13.70 7.86
C VAL A 124 -7.83 14.54 8.87
N GLN A 125 -6.53 14.66 8.70
CA GLN A 125 -5.72 15.64 9.40
C GLN A 125 -4.87 16.44 8.42
N VAL A 126 -4.66 17.71 8.77
CA VAL A 126 -3.90 18.68 7.99
C VAL A 126 -2.72 19.17 8.82
N GLN A 127 -1.52 19.16 8.24
CA GLN A 127 -0.31 19.62 8.91
C GLN A 127 0.59 20.36 7.92
N LEU A 128 1.19 21.47 8.37
CA LEU A 128 2.28 22.14 7.66
C LEU A 128 3.63 21.68 8.22
N SER A 129 4.67 21.61 7.40
CA SER A 129 6.02 21.31 7.92
C SER A 129 6.69 22.52 8.57
N ALA A 130 6.23 23.73 8.27
CA ALA A 130 6.76 24.97 8.82
C ALA A 130 5.74 26.11 8.70
N GLY A 131 5.81 27.06 9.63
CA GLY A 131 4.96 28.25 9.63
C GLY A 131 3.46 27.95 9.77
N THR A 132 2.67 28.90 9.28
CA THR A 132 1.20 28.87 9.28
C THR A 132 0.67 29.34 7.94
N GLY A 133 -0.55 28.96 7.59
CA GLY A 133 -1.23 29.45 6.38
C GLY A 133 -2.72 29.20 6.47
N ARG A 134 -3.53 29.95 5.72
CA ARG A 134 -4.97 29.64 5.64
C ARG A 134 -5.13 28.47 4.67
N ILE A 135 -5.84 27.44 5.08
CA ILE A 135 -6.06 26.24 4.29
C ILE A 135 -7.53 26.12 3.94
N TYR A 136 -7.80 25.76 2.68
CA TYR A 136 -9.12 25.44 2.17
C TYR A 136 -9.14 24.00 1.69
N LEU A 137 -10.22 23.29 2.04
CA LEU A 137 -10.48 21.94 1.57
C LEU A 137 -11.78 21.94 0.76
N ASP A 138 -11.64 21.83 -0.55
CA ASP A 138 -12.73 21.88 -1.51
C ASP A 138 -12.98 20.47 -2.06
N VAL A 139 -14.11 19.86 -1.72
CA VAL A 139 -14.44 18.46 -2.00
C VAL A 139 -15.16 18.37 -3.34
N SER A 140 -14.67 17.50 -4.24
CA SER A 140 -15.25 17.26 -5.58
C SER A 140 -15.94 15.89 -5.70
N GLY A 141 -15.83 15.05 -4.69
CA GLY A 141 -16.50 13.75 -4.62
C GLY A 141 -15.97 12.89 -3.48
N TYR A 142 -16.58 11.73 -3.30
CA TYR A 142 -16.21 10.76 -2.28
C TYR A 142 -16.30 9.33 -2.81
N TYR A 143 -15.62 8.42 -2.10
CA TYR A 143 -15.75 6.98 -2.29
C TYR A 143 -16.52 6.37 -1.13
N ALA A 144 -17.40 5.43 -1.42
CA ALA A 144 -18.12 4.64 -0.42
C ALA A 144 -18.35 3.20 -0.91
N ASN A 145 -18.60 2.28 0.01
CA ASN A 145 -18.90 0.90 -0.33
C ASN A 145 -20.28 0.80 -1.02
N GLY A 146 -20.42 -0.16 -1.95
CA GLY A 146 -21.71 -0.50 -2.57
C GLY A 146 -22.11 0.37 -3.76
N SER A 147 -22.51 1.63 -3.53
CA SER A 147 -23.14 2.49 -4.56
C SER A 147 -22.17 3.52 -5.16
N GLY A 148 -22.39 3.88 -6.44
CA GLY A 148 -21.64 4.91 -7.15
C GLY A 148 -21.05 4.42 -8.47
N ALA A 149 -20.22 5.28 -9.07
CA ALA A 149 -19.57 5.05 -10.34
C ALA A 149 -18.23 4.32 -10.20
N THR A 150 -17.91 3.47 -11.17
CA THR A 150 -16.60 2.83 -11.33
C THR A 150 -15.69 3.67 -12.20
N PHE A 151 -14.39 3.62 -11.95
CA PHE A 151 -13.37 4.29 -12.74
C PHE A 151 -12.90 3.43 -13.91
N THR A 152 -12.73 4.03 -15.08
CA THR A 152 -12.05 3.40 -16.23
C THR A 152 -10.82 4.22 -16.58
N PRO A 153 -9.60 3.70 -16.34
CA PRO A 153 -8.38 4.41 -16.68
C PRO A 153 -8.15 4.40 -18.20
N LEU A 154 -7.76 5.55 -18.74
CA LEU A 154 -7.51 5.74 -20.17
C LEU A 154 -6.04 6.03 -20.42
N ASN A 155 -5.62 5.86 -21.68
CA ASN A 155 -4.37 6.48 -22.13
C ASN A 155 -4.61 7.99 -22.21
N ALA A 156 -3.65 8.76 -21.71
CA ALA A 156 -3.74 10.21 -21.67
C ALA A 156 -4.02 10.78 -23.07
N THR A 157 -5.15 11.48 -23.21
CA THR A 157 -5.62 12.01 -24.50
C THR A 157 -6.11 13.44 -24.33
N ARG A 158 -5.65 14.34 -25.20
CA ARG A 158 -6.05 15.75 -25.23
C ARG A 158 -7.49 15.89 -25.69
N VAL A 159 -8.32 16.55 -24.88
CA VAL A 159 -9.73 16.81 -25.20
C VAL A 159 -10.06 18.30 -25.31
N PHE A 160 -9.20 19.17 -24.79
CA PHE A 160 -9.41 20.62 -24.84
C PHE A 160 -8.10 21.37 -25.01
N ASN A 161 -8.07 22.32 -25.97
CA ASN A 161 -6.96 23.23 -26.21
C ASN A 161 -7.53 24.54 -26.77
N GLN A 162 -7.79 25.52 -25.90
CA GLN A 162 -8.30 26.82 -26.34
C GLN A 162 -7.85 27.97 -25.42
N ARG A 163 -7.89 29.20 -25.96
CA ARG A 163 -7.83 30.42 -25.17
C ARG A 163 -9.10 30.55 -24.32
N VAL A 164 -8.97 30.76 -23.01
CA VAL A 164 -10.06 30.91 -22.04
C VAL A 164 -9.94 32.27 -21.35
N GLY A 165 -11.08 32.92 -21.10
CA GLY A 165 -11.20 34.18 -20.36
C GLY A 165 -12.12 34.04 -19.15
N THR A 166 -12.75 35.15 -18.74
CA THR A 166 -13.65 35.19 -17.58
C THR A 166 -15.04 34.61 -17.85
N THR A 167 -15.44 34.51 -19.11
CA THR A 167 -16.68 33.83 -19.52
C THR A 167 -16.47 32.31 -19.54
N PRO A 168 -17.35 31.52 -18.88
CA PRO A 168 -17.31 30.06 -18.98
C PRO A 168 -17.29 29.56 -20.42
N LYS A 169 -16.31 28.69 -20.73
CA LYS A 169 -16.27 27.93 -21.98
C LYS A 169 -16.67 26.49 -21.73
N LYS A 170 -17.62 25.99 -22.51
CA LYS A 170 -18.08 24.60 -22.45
C LYS A 170 -16.97 23.66 -22.95
N VAL A 171 -16.81 22.53 -22.27
CA VAL A 171 -15.88 21.45 -22.59
C VAL A 171 -16.68 20.15 -22.76
N PRO A 172 -17.07 19.78 -24.00
CA PRO A 172 -17.74 18.52 -24.26
C PRO A 172 -16.79 17.34 -24.01
N LEU A 173 -17.22 16.35 -23.22
CA LEU A 173 -16.36 15.24 -22.80
C LEU A 173 -16.97 13.87 -23.11
N ALA A 174 -18.26 13.68 -22.82
CA ALA A 174 -18.94 12.43 -23.11
C ALA A 174 -18.98 12.13 -24.62
N GLY A 175 -18.75 10.86 -24.98
CA GLY A 175 -18.64 10.41 -26.37
C GLY A 175 -17.32 10.77 -27.07
N ARG A 176 -16.30 11.24 -26.34
CA ARG A 176 -15.00 11.68 -26.90
C ARG A 176 -13.84 10.99 -26.20
N ALA A 177 -12.74 10.77 -26.93
CA ALA A 177 -11.48 10.24 -26.38
C ALA A 177 -11.65 8.98 -25.49
N GLY A 178 -12.56 8.08 -25.87
CA GLY A 178 -12.85 6.85 -25.12
C GLY A 178 -13.80 7.02 -23.92
N ILE A 179 -14.32 8.22 -23.66
CA ILE A 179 -15.32 8.48 -22.63
C ILE A 179 -16.71 8.13 -23.17
N PRO A 180 -17.49 7.26 -22.52
CA PRO A 180 -18.84 6.90 -22.96
C PRO A 180 -19.85 8.02 -22.71
N SER A 181 -21.00 7.95 -23.37
CA SER A 181 -22.09 8.93 -23.24
C SER A 181 -22.68 9.00 -21.81
N ASN A 182 -22.63 7.89 -21.06
CA ASN A 182 -23.14 7.76 -19.71
C ASN A 182 -22.10 8.09 -18.61
N ALA A 183 -20.96 8.68 -18.96
CA ALA A 183 -19.97 9.10 -17.98
C ALA A 183 -20.54 10.13 -17.00
N THR A 184 -20.27 9.95 -15.72
CA THR A 184 -20.75 10.82 -14.63
C THR A 184 -19.70 11.82 -14.17
N ALA A 185 -18.41 11.50 -14.33
CA ALA A 185 -17.28 12.37 -14.03
C ALA A 185 -16.04 12.02 -14.86
N VAL A 186 -15.08 12.94 -14.95
CA VAL A 186 -13.83 12.75 -15.70
C VAL A 186 -12.65 13.26 -14.87
N ALA A 187 -11.57 12.47 -14.85
CA ALA A 187 -10.27 12.89 -14.31
C ALA A 187 -9.46 13.55 -15.43
N LEU A 188 -9.14 14.84 -15.26
CA LEU A 188 -8.50 15.71 -16.22
C LEU A 188 -7.23 16.33 -15.64
N ASN A 189 -6.09 16.14 -16.29
CA ASN A 189 -4.95 16.99 -16.02
C ASN A 189 -5.14 18.31 -16.74
N THR A 190 -5.29 19.40 -15.99
CA THR A 190 -5.59 20.74 -16.50
C THR A 190 -4.35 21.61 -16.40
N GLU A 191 -3.89 22.13 -17.54
CA GLU A 191 -2.75 23.05 -17.63
C GLU A 191 -3.24 24.45 -18.01
N VAL A 192 -2.78 25.47 -17.28
CA VAL A 192 -3.00 26.89 -17.57
C VAL A 192 -1.71 27.47 -18.14
N GLY A 193 -1.66 27.58 -19.47
CA GLY A 193 -0.54 28.13 -20.22
C GLY A 193 -0.58 29.65 -20.32
N THR A 194 0.55 30.28 -19.98
CA THR A 194 0.83 31.72 -20.17
C THR A 194 -0.34 32.65 -19.79
N PRO A 195 -0.80 32.62 -18.52
CA PRO A 195 -1.89 33.49 -18.07
C PRO A 195 -1.48 34.97 -18.13
N SER A 196 -2.39 35.82 -18.63
CA SER A 196 -2.12 37.25 -18.83
C SER A 196 -2.25 38.11 -17.56
N ALA A 197 -2.79 37.55 -16.48
CA ALA A 197 -3.00 38.19 -15.19
C ALA A 197 -2.77 37.19 -14.05
N ASN A 198 -2.66 37.67 -12.81
CA ASN A 198 -2.76 36.81 -11.63
C ASN A 198 -4.23 36.41 -11.44
N GLY A 199 -4.48 35.16 -11.04
CA GLY A 199 -5.84 34.67 -10.90
C GLY A 199 -5.94 33.21 -10.53
N TYR A 200 -7.09 32.62 -10.79
CA TYR A 200 -7.33 31.19 -10.63
C TYR A 200 -8.17 30.65 -11.78
N VAL A 201 -8.02 29.36 -12.05
CA VAL A 201 -8.86 28.62 -13.01
C VAL A 201 -9.94 27.85 -12.26
N ARG A 202 -11.15 27.82 -12.82
CA ARG A 202 -12.26 27.00 -12.34
C ARG A 202 -12.59 25.98 -13.42
N VAL A 203 -12.72 24.71 -13.01
CA VAL A 203 -13.23 23.62 -13.85
C VAL A 203 -14.43 23.03 -13.11
N THR A 204 -15.58 23.05 -13.75
CA THR A 204 -16.89 22.85 -13.09
C THR A 204 -17.86 22.10 -14.00
N PRO A 205 -18.96 21.53 -13.49
CA PRO A 205 -20.01 20.99 -14.35
C PRO A 205 -20.56 22.05 -15.30
N SER A 206 -20.89 21.68 -16.53
CA SER A 206 -21.45 22.63 -17.50
C SER A 206 -22.73 23.28 -16.95
N GLY A 207 -22.82 24.61 -17.05
CA GLY A 207 -23.95 25.39 -16.53
C GLY A 207 -23.94 25.60 -15.02
N LYS A 208 -22.88 25.18 -14.31
CA LYS A 208 -22.69 25.41 -12.87
C LYS A 208 -21.44 26.25 -12.66
N ASP A 209 -21.59 27.41 -12.03
CA ASP A 209 -20.45 28.20 -11.57
C ASP A 209 -20.13 27.85 -10.11
N ALA A 210 -19.03 27.13 -9.89
CA ALA A 210 -18.53 26.90 -8.53
C ALA A 210 -17.86 28.15 -7.97
N THR A 211 -17.95 28.34 -6.66
CA THR A 211 -17.24 29.40 -5.91
C THR A 211 -15.81 29.03 -5.56
N VAL A 212 -15.39 27.78 -5.80
CA VAL A 212 -14.06 27.22 -5.46
C VAL A 212 -13.12 27.04 -6.66
N ALA A 213 -11.84 27.38 -6.46
CA ALA A 213 -10.82 27.37 -7.49
C ALA A 213 -10.29 25.95 -7.71
N ALA A 214 -10.03 25.58 -8.97
CA ALA A 214 -9.31 24.34 -9.26
C ALA A 214 -7.80 24.53 -9.06
N GLN A 215 -7.28 25.73 -9.36
CA GLN A 215 -5.88 26.07 -9.18
C GLN A 215 -5.65 27.59 -9.22
N VAL A 216 -4.74 28.09 -8.39
CA VAL A 216 -4.27 29.49 -8.40
C VAL A 216 -3.02 29.63 -9.28
N PHE A 217 -2.96 30.67 -10.12
CA PHE A 217 -1.84 31.00 -10.99
C PHE A 217 -1.37 32.45 -10.84
N THR A 218 -0.08 32.65 -11.13
CA THR A 218 0.53 33.97 -11.30
C THR A 218 0.74 34.25 -12.78
N LYS A 219 0.67 35.53 -13.17
CA LYS A 219 0.90 36.00 -14.54
C LYS A 219 2.19 35.39 -15.11
N ASN A 220 2.12 34.98 -16.37
CA ASN A 220 3.23 34.37 -17.12
C ASN A 220 3.82 33.09 -16.50
N THR A 221 3.14 32.47 -15.54
CA THR A 221 3.58 31.21 -14.92
C THR A 221 2.66 30.09 -15.35
N THR A 222 3.16 29.18 -16.20
CA THR A 222 2.41 27.99 -16.58
C THR A 222 2.37 27.00 -15.43
N ILE A 223 1.20 26.44 -15.15
CA ILE A 223 0.99 25.49 -14.06
C ILE A 223 0.00 24.39 -14.48
N SER A 224 0.07 23.24 -13.81
CA SER A 224 -0.84 22.11 -14.03
C SER A 224 -1.38 21.57 -12.70
N ASN A 225 -2.61 21.07 -12.70
CA ASN A 225 -3.22 20.33 -11.58
C ASN A 225 -4.14 19.24 -12.13
N LEU A 226 -4.21 18.10 -11.43
CA LEU A 226 -5.24 17.10 -11.72
C LEU A 226 -6.59 17.61 -11.18
N VAL A 227 -7.67 17.40 -11.92
CA VAL A 227 -9.04 17.75 -11.52
C VAL A 227 -9.93 16.55 -11.77
N ILE A 228 -10.82 16.22 -10.84
CA ILE A 228 -11.94 15.32 -11.10
C ILE A 228 -13.21 16.17 -11.14
N VAL A 229 -13.89 16.20 -12.29
CA VAL A 229 -15.06 17.05 -12.50
C VAL A 229 -16.28 16.22 -12.83
N LYS A 230 -17.39 16.49 -12.14
CA LYS A 230 -18.71 15.95 -12.45
C LYS A 230 -19.19 16.47 -13.81
N LEU A 231 -19.82 15.61 -14.61
CA LEU A 231 -20.41 16.00 -15.88
C LEU A 231 -21.88 16.44 -15.72
N ALA A 232 -22.26 17.46 -16.46
CA ALA A 232 -23.65 17.88 -16.64
C ALA A 232 -23.96 17.89 -18.15
N GLY A 233 -24.94 17.10 -18.59
CA GLY A 233 -25.25 16.94 -20.01
C GLY A 233 -24.03 16.47 -20.84
N GLY A 234 -23.17 15.62 -20.27
CA GLY A 234 -21.96 15.13 -20.91
C GLY A 234 -20.80 16.14 -21.03
N ALA A 235 -20.89 17.30 -20.39
CA ALA A 235 -19.89 18.36 -20.48
C ALA A 235 -19.47 18.92 -19.12
N ALA A 236 -18.25 19.45 -19.09
CA ALA A 236 -17.75 20.37 -18.08
C ALA A 236 -17.70 21.80 -18.66
N GLN A 237 -17.22 22.76 -17.86
CA GLN A 237 -16.87 24.10 -18.31
C GLN A 237 -15.62 24.61 -17.60
N VAL A 238 -14.93 25.56 -18.24
CA VAL A 238 -13.72 26.18 -17.72
C VAL A 238 -13.75 27.70 -17.87
N LYS A 239 -13.26 28.42 -16.86
CA LYS A 239 -12.98 29.85 -16.92
C LYS A 239 -11.79 30.23 -16.05
N VAL A 240 -11.21 31.40 -16.33
CA VAL A 240 -10.25 32.05 -15.44
C VAL A 240 -10.90 33.21 -14.69
N SER A 241 -10.37 33.60 -13.53
CA SER A 241 -10.90 34.71 -12.73
C SER A 241 -10.67 36.10 -13.35
N SER A 242 -9.63 36.22 -14.17
CA SER A 242 -9.07 37.48 -14.62
C SER A 242 -8.18 37.24 -15.84
N GLY A 243 -8.15 38.21 -16.76
CA GLY A 243 -7.35 38.10 -17.98
C GLY A 243 -7.73 36.91 -18.86
N THR A 244 -6.73 36.35 -19.54
CA THR A 244 -6.89 35.20 -20.44
C THR A 244 -5.70 34.25 -20.31
N ALA A 245 -5.92 32.96 -20.57
CA ALA A 245 -4.88 31.94 -20.61
C ALA A 245 -5.18 30.91 -21.70
N THR A 246 -4.19 30.18 -22.19
CA THR A 246 -4.45 28.99 -23.02
C THR A 246 -4.62 27.81 -22.07
N VAL A 247 -5.77 27.14 -22.11
CA VAL A 247 -6.04 25.99 -21.25
C VAL A 247 -5.96 24.71 -22.06
N PHE A 248 -5.24 23.74 -21.51
CA PHE A 248 -5.13 22.40 -22.03
C PHE A 248 -5.71 21.40 -21.04
N MET A 249 -6.44 20.39 -21.52
CA MET A 249 -6.98 19.32 -20.68
C MET A 249 -6.75 17.94 -21.31
N ASP A 250 -6.08 17.07 -20.57
CA ASP A 250 -5.87 15.67 -20.92
C ASP A 250 -6.66 14.75 -20.01
N VAL A 251 -7.35 13.77 -20.59
CA VAL A 251 -8.13 12.78 -19.85
C VAL A 251 -7.21 11.70 -19.31
N ALA A 252 -7.27 11.45 -18.00
CA ALA A 252 -6.62 10.31 -17.35
C ALA A 252 -7.56 9.10 -17.20
N GLY A 253 -8.86 9.34 -17.18
CA GLY A 253 -9.90 8.33 -17.12
C GLY A 253 -11.27 8.94 -16.82
N TYR A 254 -12.30 8.11 -16.79
CA TYR A 254 -13.68 8.53 -16.52
C TYR A 254 -14.35 7.66 -15.46
N TYR A 255 -15.43 8.18 -14.88
CA TYR A 255 -16.33 7.46 -14.00
C TYR A 255 -17.66 7.24 -14.71
N ALA A 256 -18.21 6.03 -14.61
CA ALA A 256 -19.55 5.70 -15.09
C ALA A 256 -20.23 4.70 -14.16
N ASN A 257 -21.56 4.72 -14.11
CA ASN A 257 -22.36 3.77 -13.31
C ASN A 257 -22.42 2.42 -14.03
N THR A 258 -21.34 1.65 -13.94
CA THR A 258 -21.22 0.32 -14.56
C THR A 258 -20.74 -0.70 -13.54
N SER A 259 -21.06 -1.99 -13.75
CA SER A 259 -20.56 -3.08 -12.90
C SER A 259 -19.12 -3.49 -13.24
N THR A 260 -18.66 -3.21 -14.46
CA THR A 260 -17.40 -3.72 -15.05
C THR A 260 -16.20 -2.79 -14.93
N GLY A 261 -16.38 -1.54 -14.51
CA GLY A 261 -15.25 -0.64 -14.29
C GLY A 261 -14.53 -0.92 -12.98
N SER A 262 -13.46 -0.19 -12.72
CA SER A 262 -12.63 -0.37 -11.54
C SER A 262 -13.17 0.31 -10.28
N VAL A 263 -12.99 -0.34 -9.13
CA VAL A 263 -13.28 0.18 -7.78
C VAL A 263 -12.01 0.64 -7.09
N PHE A 264 -12.11 1.62 -6.21
CA PHE A 264 -10.95 2.24 -5.55
C PHE A 264 -10.68 1.61 -4.19
N VAL A 265 -9.43 1.29 -3.90
CA VAL A 265 -8.96 0.85 -2.59
C VAL A 265 -8.14 1.98 -1.97
N PRO A 266 -8.67 2.72 -0.98
CA PRO A 266 -7.96 3.82 -0.35
C PRO A 266 -6.93 3.33 0.65
N LEU A 267 -5.73 3.89 0.61
CA LEU A 267 -4.62 3.53 1.50
C LEU A 267 -4.20 4.71 2.37
N ASP A 268 -3.52 4.41 3.47
CA ASP A 268 -2.63 5.38 4.08
C ASP A 268 -1.43 5.58 3.14
N PRO A 269 -0.98 6.80 2.84
CA PRO A 269 -0.02 6.93 1.75
C PRO A 269 1.35 6.29 2.07
N VAL A 270 1.85 5.48 1.13
CA VAL A 270 3.12 4.74 1.23
C VAL A 270 3.99 5.00 0.02
N ARG A 271 5.30 5.16 0.23
CA ARG A 271 6.27 5.38 -0.86
C ARG A 271 6.43 4.11 -1.69
N ALA A 272 6.10 4.20 -2.98
CA ALA A 272 6.34 3.13 -3.94
C ALA A 272 7.76 3.18 -4.51
N THR A 273 8.27 4.39 -4.79
CA THR A 273 9.62 4.56 -5.37
C THR A 273 10.24 5.92 -5.06
N SER A 274 11.58 5.96 -5.11
CA SER A 274 12.41 7.15 -5.11
C SER A 274 13.52 6.94 -6.15
N THR A 275 13.59 7.79 -7.16
CA THR A 275 14.48 7.53 -8.30
C THR A 275 14.90 8.78 -9.06
N GLY A 276 16.07 8.71 -9.71
CA GLY A 276 16.52 9.74 -10.64
C GLY A 276 15.77 9.66 -11.97
N LEU A 277 15.42 10.82 -12.52
CA LEU A 277 14.84 11.02 -13.84
C LEU A 277 15.79 11.79 -14.75
N THR A 278 15.71 11.48 -16.04
CA THR A 278 16.35 12.21 -17.14
C THR A 278 15.29 12.51 -18.21
N THR A 279 15.71 12.94 -19.40
CA THR A 279 14.87 13.09 -20.59
C THR A 279 14.40 11.77 -21.20
N THR A 280 15.05 10.66 -20.84
CA THR A 280 14.65 9.33 -21.28
C THR A 280 13.54 8.79 -20.36
N PRO A 281 12.41 8.29 -20.90
CA PRO A 281 11.37 7.65 -20.11
C PRO A 281 11.94 6.53 -19.24
N LYS A 282 11.75 6.65 -17.92
CA LYS A 282 12.06 5.60 -16.97
C LYS A 282 10.81 4.81 -16.64
N THR A 283 10.85 3.50 -16.90
CA THR A 283 9.76 2.59 -16.50
C THR A 283 9.83 2.35 -15.00
N LEU A 284 8.68 2.47 -14.34
CA LEU A 284 8.50 2.29 -12.90
C LEU A 284 7.56 1.10 -12.69
N ARG A 285 8.07 0.00 -12.13
CA ARG A 285 7.21 -1.08 -11.64
C ARG A 285 6.53 -0.62 -10.35
N LEU A 286 5.21 -0.74 -10.31
CA LEU A 286 4.39 -0.35 -9.18
C LEU A 286 3.73 -1.56 -8.50
N SER A 287 3.44 -2.65 -9.23
CA SER A 287 2.98 -3.89 -8.58
C SER A 287 4.02 -4.44 -7.61
N GLY A 288 3.57 -4.83 -6.43
CA GLY A 288 4.41 -5.29 -5.34
C GLY A 288 5.19 -4.19 -4.62
N THR A 289 4.83 -2.93 -4.85
CA THR A 289 5.34 -1.79 -4.08
C THR A 289 4.17 -1.08 -3.41
N ALA A 290 4.38 -0.53 -2.21
CA ALA A 290 3.36 0.23 -1.48
C ALA A 290 1.98 -0.49 -1.36
N GLY A 291 1.98 -1.82 -1.34
CA GLY A 291 0.76 -2.63 -1.31
C GLY A 291 -0.10 -2.61 -2.58
N VAL A 292 0.43 -2.14 -3.72
CA VAL A 292 -0.26 -2.18 -5.00
C VAL A 292 -0.22 -3.61 -5.55
N PRO A 293 -1.38 -4.30 -5.69
CA PRO A 293 -1.41 -5.67 -6.18
C PRO A 293 -1.19 -5.72 -7.69
N GLY A 294 -0.82 -6.90 -8.18
CA GLY A 294 -0.56 -7.12 -9.60
C GLY A 294 -1.75 -6.95 -10.53
N THR A 295 -2.96 -7.04 -10.02
CA THR A 295 -4.22 -6.83 -10.74
C THR A 295 -4.61 -5.36 -10.85
N ALA A 296 -3.88 -4.45 -10.20
CA ALA A 296 -4.20 -3.03 -10.22
C ALA A 296 -4.24 -2.48 -11.66
N THR A 297 -5.33 -1.81 -11.97
CA THR A 297 -5.62 -1.20 -13.28
C THR A 297 -5.12 0.25 -13.35
N ALA A 298 -5.04 0.93 -12.21
CA ALA A 298 -4.52 2.28 -12.06
C ALA A 298 -4.08 2.55 -10.61
N ILE A 299 -3.28 3.59 -10.41
CA ILE A 299 -2.93 4.11 -9.09
C ILE A 299 -3.45 5.53 -8.88
N VAL A 300 -3.66 5.90 -7.62
CA VAL A 300 -3.76 7.28 -7.16
C VAL A 300 -2.56 7.56 -6.27
N ALA A 301 -1.75 8.54 -6.65
CA ALA A 301 -0.51 8.86 -5.93
C ALA A 301 -0.22 10.36 -5.97
N THR A 302 0.67 10.79 -5.08
CA THR A 302 1.34 12.08 -5.21
C THR A 302 2.73 11.85 -5.78
N ALA A 303 3.00 12.47 -6.93
CA ALA A 303 4.34 12.53 -7.50
C ALA A 303 5.03 13.78 -6.99
N THR A 304 6.22 13.66 -6.39
CA THR A 304 7.04 14.80 -5.97
C THR A 304 8.32 14.81 -6.77
N THR A 305 8.52 15.87 -7.55
CA THR A 305 9.77 16.11 -8.27
C THR A 305 10.59 17.13 -7.52
N SER A 306 11.88 16.83 -7.31
CA SER A 306 12.83 17.67 -6.57
C SER A 306 14.20 17.64 -7.24
N ARG A 307 15.12 18.49 -6.77
CA ARG A 307 16.51 18.57 -7.30
C ARG A 307 16.54 18.70 -8.82
N THR A 308 15.64 19.50 -9.39
CA THR A 308 15.56 19.76 -10.83
C THR A 308 16.74 20.60 -11.27
N THR A 309 17.49 20.15 -12.27
CA THR A 309 18.68 20.89 -12.78
C THR A 309 18.34 21.93 -13.85
N ALA A 310 17.14 21.86 -14.42
CA ALA A 310 16.65 22.80 -15.43
C ALA A 310 15.15 23.05 -15.29
N ALA A 311 14.70 24.21 -15.79
CA ALA A 311 13.28 24.42 -16.04
C ALA A 311 12.78 23.37 -17.04
N SER A 312 11.76 22.62 -16.64
CA SER A 312 11.29 21.42 -17.34
C SER A 312 9.82 21.14 -17.00
N TYR A 313 9.27 20.08 -17.56
CA TYR A 313 8.02 19.51 -17.10
C TYR A 313 8.18 18.03 -16.79
N LEU A 314 7.50 17.56 -15.74
CA LEU A 314 7.33 16.14 -15.47
C LEU A 314 6.23 15.60 -16.38
N ARG A 315 6.48 14.46 -17.02
CA ARG A 315 5.43 13.58 -17.54
C ARG A 315 5.40 12.31 -16.71
N PHE A 316 4.25 11.99 -16.14
CA PHE A 316 3.97 10.71 -15.47
C PHE A 316 2.79 10.05 -16.19
N THR A 317 3.03 8.91 -16.82
CA THR A 317 2.15 8.37 -17.87
C THR A 317 2.13 6.85 -17.84
N PRO A 318 1.14 6.19 -18.48
CA PRO A 318 1.18 4.75 -18.68
C PRO A 318 2.47 4.37 -19.44
N SER A 319 3.11 3.26 -19.06
CA SER A 319 4.36 2.84 -19.74
C SER A 319 4.13 2.62 -21.24
N GLY A 320 5.04 3.12 -22.07
CA GLY A 320 4.90 3.11 -23.53
C GLY A 320 4.04 4.24 -24.12
N GLN A 321 3.56 5.20 -23.33
CA GLN A 321 2.79 6.36 -23.79
C GLN A 321 3.52 7.68 -23.51
N ASP A 322 3.60 8.61 -24.47
CA ASP A 322 4.20 9.94 -24.27
C ASP A 322 3.25 11.08 -24.69
N PRO A 323 2.08 11.22 -24.03
CA PRO A 323 1.18 12.36 -24.20
C PRO A 323 1.89 13.69 -23.96
N GLN A 324 1.39 14.75 -24.58
CA GLN A 324 2.10 16.04 -24.58
C GLN A 324 1.93 16.87 -23.30
N VAL A 325 0.93 16.61 -22.43
CA VAL A 325 0.70 17.46 -21.24
C VAL A 325 1.67 17.18 -20.10
N ALA A 326 2.12 18.27 -19.48
CA ALA A 326 2.89 18.27 -18.25
C ALA A 326 2.03 17.85 -17.05
N THR A 327 2.42 16.77 -16.36
CA THR A 327 1.93 16.47 -15.00
C THR A 327 2.34 17.58 -14.02
N GLN A 328 3.54 18.14 -14.22
CA GLN A 328 4.08 19.24 -13.41
C GLN A 328 4.89 20.17 -14.30
N VAL A 329 4.83 21.46 -14.03
CA VAL A 329 5.66 22.49 -14.68
C VAL A 329 6.65 22.98 -13.63
N LEU A 330 7.94 22.79 -13.91
CA LEU A 330 9.02 22.86 -12.92
C LEU A 330 10.02 23.95 -13.31
N GLY A 331 10.38 24.82 -12.36
CA GLY A 331 11.58 25.64 -12.44
C GLY A 331 12.83 24.86 -12.04
N ALA A 332 14.01 25.42 -12.36
CA ALA A 332 15.28 24.89 -11.84
C ALA A 332 15.34 25.02 -10.31
N GLY A 333 15.87 23.99 -9.64
CA GLY A 333 15.94 23.90 -8.17
C GLY A 333 14.59 23.80 -7.46
N GLN A 334 13.47 23.70 -8.19
CA GLN A 334 12.14 23.65 -7.60
C GLN A 334 11.79 22.24 -7.13
N THR A 335 11.16 22.16 -5.95
CA THR A 335 10.40 20.99 -5.52
C THR A 335 8.92 21.26 -5.75
N LEU A 336 8.24 20.37 -6.47
CA LEU A 336 6.80 20.46 -6.73
C LEU A 336 6.16 19.09 -6.57
N SER A 337 4.94 19.06 -6.05
CA SER A 337 4.14 17.84 -5.94
C SER A 337 2.80 18.04 -6.63
N ASN A 338 2.30 16.99 -7.28
CA ASN A 338 0.98 16.98 -7.88
C ASN A 338 0.38 15.58 -7.82
N ALA A 339 -0.95 15.48 -7.72
CA ALA A 339 -1.62 14.20 -7.81
C ALA A 339 -1.51 13.61 -9.21
N VAL A 340 -1.39 12.29 -9.27
CA VAL A 340 -1.46 11.48 -10.47
C VAL A 340 -2.52 10.39 -10.29
N MET A 341 -3.33 10.18 -11.31
CA MET A 341 -4.28 9.08 -11.40
C MET A 341 -3.97 8.34 -12.71
N THR A 342 -3.09 7.35 -12.65
CA THR A 342 -2.42 6.84 -13.86
C THR A 342 -2.76 5.38 -14.10
N LYS A 343 -3.17 5.07 -15.34
CA LYS A 343 -3.35 3.69 -15.82
C LYS A 343 -2.05 2.90 -15.67
N LEU A 344 -2.16 1.68 -15.16
CA LEU A 344 -1.08 0.72 -15.14
C LEU A 344 -1.19 -0.24 -16.33
N VAL A 345 -0.04 -0.59 -16.91
CA VAL A 345 0.07 -1.53 -18.03
C VAL A 345 1.07 -2.64 -17.70
N GLY A 346 1.13 -3.69 -18.53
CA GLY A 346 2.00 -4.84 -18.30
C GLY A 346 1.25 -6.05 -17.74
N SER A 347 2.00 -7.07 -17.33
CA SER A 347 1.44 -8.31 -16.76
C SER A 347 1.03 -8.11 -15.31
N SER A 348 0.35 -9.09 -14.72
CA SER A 348 -0.05 -8.99 -13.33
C SER A 348 1.17 -8.89 -12.40
N VAL A 349 2.24 -9.62 -12.65
CA VAL A 349 3.46 -9.55 -11.81
C VAL A 349 4.31 -8.30 -12.06
N ASP A 350 3.94 -7.45 -13.02
CA ASP A 350 4.77 -6.34 -13.49
C ASP A 350 3.94 -5.18 -14.06
N ARG A 351 3.07 -4.62 -13.22
CA ARG A 351 2.29 -3.44 -13.54
C ARG A 351 3.17 -2.19 -13.47
N ARG A 352 3.17 -1.43 -14.55
CA ARG A 352 4.13 -0.35 -14.81
C ARG A 352 3.44 0.96 -15.16
N ALA A 353 4.11 2.04 -14.76
CA ALA A 353 3.97 3.39 -15.32
C ALA A 353 5.34 3.87 -15.82
N GLN A 354 5.42 5.08 -16.38
CA GLN A 354 6.69 5.69 -16.71
C GLN A 354 6.73 7.17 -16.34
N ALA A 355 7.95 7.66 -16.10
CA ALA A 355 8.18 9.07 -15.84
C ALA A 355 9.43 9.59 -16.55
N LYS A 356 9.39 10.87 -16.95
CA LYS A 356 10.56 11.63 -17.41
C LYS A 356 10.40 13.11 -17.13
N VAL A 357 11.52 13.82 -17.15
CA VAL A 357 11.53 15.29 -17.24
C VAL A 357 11.84 15.72 -18.67
N SER A 358 11.35 16.87 -19.10
CA SER A 358 11.59 17.32 -20.49
C SER A 358 13.00 17.84 -20.76
N ARG A 359 13.71 18.29 -19.72
CA ARG A 359 15.07 18.83 -19.78
C ARG A 359 15.79 18.54 -18.47
N GLY A 360 17.11 18.38 -18.52
CA GLY A 360 17.95 18.16 -17.35
C GLY A 360 17.63 16.85 -16.62
N THR A 361 17.79 16.87 -15.30
CA THR A 361 17.62 15.74 -14.39
C THR A 361 16.80 16.15 -13.19
N ALA A 362 16.16 15.18 -12.54
CA ALA A 362 15.44 15.40 -11.28
C ALA A 362 15.42 14.14 -10.42
N THR A 363 15.03 14.27 -9.15
CA THR A 363 14.62 13.15 -8.30
C THR A 363 13.10 13.11 -8.23
N LEU A 364 12.51 11.96 -8.54
CA LEU A 364 11.08 11.68 -8.39
C LEU A 364 10.86 10.76 -7.19
N THR A 365 9.92 11.12 -6.32
CA THR A 365 9.28 10.20 -5.39
C THR A 365 7.82 10.01 -5.77
N VAL A 366 7.30 8.79 -5.59
CA VAL A 366 5.88 8.46 -5.80
C VAL A 366 5.33 7.86 -4.52
N ASP A 367 4.40 8.58 -3.90
CA ASP A 367 3.73 8.17 -2.68
C ASP A 367 2.27 7.77 -3.04
N VAL A 368 1.96 6.48 -2.97
CA VAL A 368 0.67 5.90 -3.39
C VAL A 368 -0.35 6.06 -2.25
N ALA A 369 -1.48 6.69 -2.55
CA ALA A 369 -2.61 6.88 -1.63
C ALA A 369 -3.78 5.92 -1.91
N GLY A 370 -3.69 5.14 -2.99
CA GLY A 370 -4.65 4.11 -3.32
C GLY A 370 -4.45 3.54 -4.71
N TYR A 371 -5.22 2.51 -5.03
CA TYR A 371 -5.19 1.87 -6.35
C TYR A 371 -6.58 1.43 -6.78
N PHE A 372 -6.73 1.13 -8.07
CA PHE A 372 -7.97 0.68 -8.67
C PHE A 372 -7.90 -0.79 -9.07
N LEU A 373 -8.90 -1.57 -8.66
CA LEU A 373 -9.07 -2.98 -9.02
C LEU A 373 -10.31 -3.16 -9.90
N ASP A 374 -10.36 -4.23 -10.67
CA ASP A 374 -11.61 -4.63 -11.34
C ASP A 374 -12.76 -4.70 -10.32
N GLY A 375 -13.96 -4.21 -10.67
CA GLY A 375 -15.11 -4.17 -9.77
C GLY A 375 -15.58 -5.53 -9.23
N SER A 376 -15.12 -6.63 -9.83
CA SER A 376 -15.33 -8.01 -9.36
C SER A 376 -14.22 -8.54 -8.42
N SER A 377 -13.12 -7.79 -8.25
CA SER A 377 -12.00 -8.17 -7.40
C SER A 377 -12.24 -7.83 -5.93
N GLY A 378 -11.71 -8.65 -5.02
CA GLY A 378 -11.63 -8.32 -3.59
C GLY A 378 -10.71 -7.13 -3.36
N SER A 379 -10.61 -6.62 -2.13
CA SER A 379 -9.84 -5.39 -1.83
C SER A 379 -8.33 -5.49 -2.01
N GLY A 380 -7.80 -6.64 -2.44
CA GLY A 380 -6.37 -6.91 -2.55
C GLY A 380 -5.73 -7.43 -1.25
N PHE A 381 -6.48 -7.43 -0.14
CA PHE A 381 -6.03 -7.89 1.18
C PHE A 381 -6.53 -9.30 1.48
N GLY A 382 -5.67 -10.13 2.06
CA GLY A 382 -6.00 -11.45 2.56
C GLY A 382 -6.21 -11.49 4.06
N ALA A 383 -6.50 -12.68 4.56
CA ALA A 383 -6.50 -13.00 5.98
C ALA A 383 -5.93 -14.40 6.19
N ASP A 384 -5.43 -14.65 7.39
CA ASP A 384 -5.00 -15.99 7.79
C ASP A 384 -5.70 -16.40 9.09
N VAL A 385 -5.99 -17.69 9.20
CA VAL A 385 -6.74 -18.29 10.30
C VAL A 385 -6.20 -19.67 10.62
N SER A 386 -6.39 -20.11 11.86
CA SER A 386 -5.95 -21.42 12.31
C SER A 386 -6.86 -21.94 13.44
N TRP A 387 -6.39 -22.93 14.19
CA TRP A 387 -7.12 -23.55 15.28
C TRP A 387 -7.72 -22.58 16.33
N PRO A 388 -7.14 -21.39 16.65
CA PRO A 388 -7.74 -20.49 17.63
C PRO A 388 -9.09 -19.91 17.16
N GLN A 389 -9.33 -19.90 15.85
CA GLN A 389 -10.56 -19.39 15.25
C GLN A 389 -11.61 -20.48 14.99
N CYS A 390 -11.40 -21.73 15.43
CA CYS A 390 -12.42 -22.77 15.29
C CYS A 390 -13.72 -22.38 16.01
N GLY A 391 -14.87 -22.55 15.36
CA GLY A 391 -16.18 -22.17 15.89
C GLY A 391 -16.48 -20.67 15.90
N SER A 392 -15.56 -19.82 15.45
CA SER A 392 -15.75 -18.36 15.37
C SER A 392 -16.23 -17.90 13.99
N THR A 393 -16.69 -16.65 13.91
CA THR A 393 -16.99 -16.01 12.62
C THR A 393 -15.68 -15.60 11.95
N LEU A 394 -15.40 -16.18 10.77
CA LEU A 394 -14.19 -15.88 10.00
C LEU A 394 -14.34 -14.57 9.21
N PRO A 395 -13.23 -13.91 8.83
CA PRO A 395 -13.27 -12.72 7.99
C PRO A 395 -14.02 -12.93 6.67
N ALA A 396 -14.61 -11.88 6.10
CA ALA A 396 -15.28 -11.94 4.80
C ALA A 396 -14.68 -10.90 3.82
N GLY A 397 -14.89 -11.12 2.52
CA GLY A 397 -14.48 -10.20 1.45
C GLY A 397 -12.98 -10.19 1.16
N GLN A 398 -12.21 -11.10 1.75
CA GLN A 398 -10.78 -11.22 1.51
C GLN A 398 -10.47 -11.66 0.07
N ALA A 399 -9.35 -11.19 -0.45
CA ALA A 399 -8.84 -11.59 -1.77
C ALA A 399 -8.31 -13.03 -1.77
N PHE A 400 -7.75 -13.48 -0.65
CA PHE A 400 -7.22 -14.84 -0.44
C PHE A 400 -7.22 -15.18 1.06
N GLY A 401 -7.19 -16.48 1.37
CA GLY A 401 -7.08 -17.01 2.72
C GLY A 401 -5.86 -17.93 2.89
N VAL A 402 -5.18 -17.83 4.03
CA VAL A 402 -4.14 -18.78 4.47
C VAL A 402 -4.66 -19.56 5.68
N VAL A 403 -4.47 -20.89 5.68
CA VAL A 403 -5.01 -21.77 6.72
C VAL A 403 -3.89 -22.54 7.40
N GLY A 404 -3.84 -22.52 8.73
CA GLY A 404 -2.89 -23.33 9.49
C GLY A 404 -3.27 -24.81 9.49
N ALA A 405 -2.36 -25.69 9.10
CA ALA A 405 -2.58 -27.14 9.15
C ALA A 405 -2.46 -27.69 10.60
N ASN A 406 -1.71 -27.01 11.45
CA ASN A 406 -1.36 -27.46 12.80
C ASN A 406 -2.24 -26.82 13.89
N GLY A 407 -2.32 -27.52 15.03
CA GLY A 407 -2.81 -26.97 16.30
C GLY A 407 -1.81 -25.99 16.92
N SER A 408 -1.74 -25.92 18.26
CA SER A 408 -0.78 -25.02 18.93
C SER A 408 0.68 -25.42 18.76
N LEU A 409 0.93 -26.66 18.33
CA LEU A 409 2.26 -27.23 18.10
C LEU A 409 2.32 -27.94 16.73
N PRO A 410 3.51 -28.09 16.12
CA PRO A 410 3.68 -28.80 14.84
C PRO A 410 3.19 -30.25 14.84
N ASN A 411 3.14 -30.90 16.00
CA ASN A 411 2.65 -32.27 16.14
C ASN A 411 1.13 -32.37 16.36
N GLN A 412 0.41 -31.25 16.52
CA GLN A 412 -1.03 -31.21 16.73
C GLN A 412 -1.80 -30.85 15.45
N SER A 413 -3.03 -31.33 15.31
CA SER A 413 -3.88 -31.05 14.14
C SER A 413 -4.80 -29.88 14.40
N ASN A 414 -5.00 -29.02 13.40
CA ASN A 414 -6.09 -28.05 13.42
C ASN A 414 -7.43 -28.76 13.13
N PRO A 415 -8.36 -28.84 14.09
CA PRO A 415 -9.60 -29.59 13.91
C PRO A 415 -10.57 -28.94 12.91
N CYS A 416 -10.39 -27.65 12.59
CA CYS A 416 -11.24 -26.94 11.63
C CYS A 416 -10.58 -26.70 10.26
N THR A 417 -9.46 -27.37 9.94
CA THR A 417 -8.73 -27.23 8.66
C THR A 417 -9.67 -27.33 7.45
N ALA A 418 -10.52 -28.35 7.38
CA ALA A 418 -11.41 -28.55 6.23
C ALA A 418 -12.44 -27.42 6.08
N GLN A 419 -12.98 -26.90 7.18
CA GLN A 419 -13.90 -25.75 7.17
C GLN A 419 -13.18 -24.49 6.72
N GLN A 420 -11.98 -24.24 7.24
CA GLN A 420 -11.19 -23.06 6.92
C GLN A 420 -10.68 -23.08 5.48
N VAL A 421 -10.32 -24.25 4.93
CA VAL A 421 -9.99 -24.39 3.50
C VAL A 421 -11.19 -24.02 2.61
N ARG A 422 -12.42 -24.43 2.97
CA ARG A 422 -13.63 -24.00 2.24
C ARG A 422 -13.86 -22.50 2.34
N TRP A 423 -13.63 -21.92 3.52
CA TRP A 423 -13.68 -20.46 3.71
C TRP A 423 -12.67 -19.73 2.81
N ALA A 424 -11.42 -20.20 2.77
CA ALA A 424 -10.39 -19.61 1.91
C ALA A 424 -10.77 -19.76 0.42
N ALA A 425 -11.38 -20.88 0.02
CA ALA A 425 -11.82 -21.11 -1.36
C ALA A 425 -12.91 -20.12 -1.81
N ALA A 426 -13.71 -19.61 -0.87
CA ALA A 426 -14.73 -18.60 -1.11
C ALA A 426 -14.16 -17.16 -1.26
N SER A 427 -12.84 -16.98 -1.16
CA SER A 427 -12.20 -15.68 -1.35
C SER A 427 -12.52 -15.06 -2.72
N THR A 428 -12.70 -13.75 -2.75
CA THR A 428 -13.10 -13.03 -3.97
C THR A 428 -12.04 -13.12 -5.07
N GLY A 429 -10.76 -13.19 -4.69
CA GLY A 429 -9.64 -13.09 -5.63
C GLY A 429 -9.28 -11.64 -5.93
N GLY A 430 -8.66 -11.40 -7.09
CA GLY A 430 -8.23 -10.07 -7.48
C GLY A 430 -6.82 -9.71 -7.04
N THR A 431 -5.98 -10.71 -6.75
CA THR A 431 -4.51 -10.59 -6.67
C THR A 431 -3.88 -11.78 -7.38
N ASN A 432 -2.54 -11.82 -7.47
CA ASN A 432 -1.84 -13.01 -7.95
C ASN A 432 -1.65 -14.09 -6.87
N GLN A 433 -2.14 -13.84 -5.65
CA GLN A 433 -2.10 -14.86 -4.61
C GLN A 433 -3.13 -15.95 -4.92
N PRO A 434 -2.78 -17.24 -4.71
CA PRO A 434 -3.77 -18.30 -4.71
C PRO A 434 -4.86 -17.98 -3.69
N LYS A 435 -6.13 -18.23 -4.05
CA LYS A 435 -7.27 -18.01 -3.14
C LYS A 435 -7.14 -18.82 -1.84
N VAL A 436 -6.59 -20.03 -1.95
CA VAL A 436 -6.31 -20.93 -0.83
C VAL A 436 -4.82 -21.16 -0.72
N GLN A 437 -4.30 -20.94 0.48
CA GLN A 437 -2.93 -21.23 0.87
C GLN A 437 -2.95 -21.92 2.24
N VAL A 438 -1.88 -22.63 2.55
CA VAL A 438 -1.75 -23.38 3.81
C VAL A 438 -0.41 -23.03 4.45
N TYR A 439 -0.34 -23.06 5.77
CA TYR A 439 0.93 -22.98 6.48
C TYR A 439 1.11 -24.14 7.46
N ALA A 440 2.36 -24.50 7.71
CA ALA A 440 2.75 -25.48 8.71
C ALA A 440 3.78 -24.88 9.68
N LEU A 441 3.57 -25.12 10.98
CA LEU A 441 4.49 -24.70 12.04
C LEU A 441 5.81 -25.47 11.96
N ALA A 442 6.93 -24.76 12.02
CA ALA A 442 8.26 -25.34 12.15
C ALA A 442 8.72 -25.33 13.61
N ALA A 443 9.51 -26.32 14.01
CA ALA A 443 10.12 -26.35 15.34
C ALA A 443 11.28 -27.33 15.33
N ASN A 444 12.29 -27.05 16.13
CA ASN A 444 13.35 -27.99 16.44
C ASN A 444 13.55 -28.08 17.96
N PRO A 445 12.77 -28.92 18.66
CA PRO A 445 12.83 -29.02 20.12
C PRO A 445 14.03 -29.82 20.65
N GLY A 446 14.76 -30.55 19.79
CA GLY A 446 15.86 -31.43 20.21
C GLY A 446 15.46 -32.36 21.36
N ARG A 447 16.19 -32.27 22.48
CA ARG A 447 15.98 -33.10 23.69
C ARG A 447 14.60 -32.94 24.31
N ALA A 448 13.91 -31.83 24.05
CA ALA A 448 12.56 -31.59 24.53
C ALA A 448 11.48 -32.28 23.66
N ALA A 449 11.86 -32.93 22.56
CA ALA A 449 10.92 -33.65 21.71
C ALA A 449 10.35 -34.88 22.43
N ALA A 450 9.03 -35.05 22.40
CA ALA A 450 8.39 -36.29 22.86
C ALA A 450 8.74 -37.50 21.97
N VAL A 451 8.98 -37.25 20.68
CA VAL A 451 9.42 -38.24 19.70
C VAL A 451 10.52 -37.61 18.86
N TRP A 452 11.68 -38.28 18.78
CA TRP A 452 12.85 -37.84 18.03
C TRP A 452 13.26 -38.93 17.03
N PRO A 453 13.65 -38.57 15.78
CA PRO A 453 14.00 -39.57 14.78
C PRO A 453 15.28 -40.32 15.14
N THR A 454 15.30 -41.61 14.81
CA THR A 454 16.46 -42.50 15.00
C THR A 454 17.00 -43.07 13.69
N THR A 455 16.32 -42.81 12.58
CA THR A 455 16.61 -43.32 11.24
C THR A 455 16.25 -42.29 10.17
N ASN A 456 16.81 -42.43 8.97
CA ASN A 456 16.41 -41.64 7.80
C ASN A 456 15.16 -42.23 7.12
N THR A 457 14.04 -42.33 7.84
CA THR A 457 12.77 -42.85 7.30
C THR A 457 11.63 -41.91 7.63
N ASP A 458 10.71 -41.76 6.69
CA ASP A 458 9.48 -41.00 6.90
C ASP A 458 8.44 -41.79 7.72
N PRO A 459 7.31 -41.18 8.12
CA PRO A 459 6.25 -41.88 8.85
C PRO A 459 5.61 -43.07 8.13
N ALA A 460 5.72 -43.17 6.81
CA ALA A 460 5.26 -44.33 6.04
C ALA A 460 6.36 -45.42 5.88
N GLY A 461 7.55 -45.19 6.44
CA GLY A 461 8.68 -46.10 6.36
C GLY A 461 9.52 -45.97 5.09
N ALA A 462 9.26 -44.97 4.25
CA ALA A 462 10.05 -44.72 3.04
C ALA A 462 11.38 -44.02 3.39
N PRO A 463 12.48 -44.30 2.67
CA PRO A 463 13.78 -43.70 2.95
C PRO A 463 13.81 -42.20 2.63
N ILE A 464 14.42 -41.41 3.51
CA ILE A 464 14.66 -39.97 3.34
C ILE A 464 16.08 -39.73 2.83
N SER A 465 16.21 -38.99 1.73
CA SER A 465 17.50 -38.46 1.27
C SER A 465 17.94 -37.30 2.17
N ASN A 466 18.91 -37.54 3.06
CA ASN A 466 19.37 -36.58 4.05
C ASN A 466 20.76 -36.00 3.67
N PRO A 467 20.86 -34.70 3.35
CA PRO A 467 22.13 -34.09 2.94
C PRO A 467 23.15 -33.96 4.09
N TYR A 468 22.74 -34.20 5.33
CA TYR A 468 23.59 -34.12 6.52
C TYR A 468 24.09 -35.49 7.01
N GLY A 469 23.79 -36.57 6.30
CA GLY A 469 24.21 -37.93 6.64
C GLY A 469 23.11 -38.75 7.30
N THR A 470 23.51 -39.77 8.07
CA THR A 470 22.58 -40.70 8.72
C THR A 470 22.09 -40.13 10.05
N CYS A 471 20.78 -39.96 10.20
CA CYS A 471 20.20 -39.79 11.53
C CYS A 471 20.24 -41.12 12.29
N SER A 472 20.89 -41.13 13.45
CA SER A 472 21.03 -42.28 14.36
C SER A 472 20.57 -41.96 15.79
N GLY A 473 19.65 -41.00 15.95
CA GLY A 473 19.14 -40.55 17.25
C GLY A 473 19.95 -39.43 17.91
N GLY A 474 20.94 -38.87 17.22
CA GLY A 474 21.71 -37.72 17.68
C GLY A 474 20.90 -36.41 17.72
N TYR A 475 21.36 -35.43 18.50
CA TYR A 475 20.83 -34.06 18.50
C TYR A 475 21.74 -33.18 17.62
N ASP A 476 21.70 -33.48 16.34
CA ASP A 476 22.55 -32.90 15.30
C ASP A 476 21.73 -32.49 14.07
N ARG A 477 22.42 -31.99 13.03
CA ARG A 477 21.78 -31.59 11.78
C ARG A 477 21.08 -32.73 11.04
N ALA A 478 21.61 -33.96 11.11
CA ALA A 478 21.02 -35.09 10.41
C ALA A 478 19.65 -35.45 11.00
N CYS A 479 19.54 -35.55 12.32
CA CYS A 479 18.26 -35.84 12.94
C CYS A 479 17.32 -34.63 12.99
N SER A 480 17.83 -33.41 13.10
CA SER A 480 17.00 -32.20 12.97
C SER A 480 16.33 -32.13 11.58
N TYR A 481 17.06 -32.46 10.52
CA TYR A 481 16.50 -32.55 9.16
C TYR A 481 15.36 -33.56 9.06
N VAL A 482 15.54 -34.76 9.63
CA VAL A 482 14.49 -35.79 9.62
C VAL A 482 13.29 -35.36 10.48
N TYR A 483 13.52 -34.66 11.58
CA TYR A 483 12.43 -34.13 12.42
C TYR A 483 11.55 -33.17 11.61
N GLY A 484 12.15 -32.17 10.96
CA GLY A 484 11.44 -31.23 10.12
C GLY A 484 10.74 -31.90 8.94
N TYR A 485 11.40 -32.85 8.27
CA TYR A 485 10.77 -33.67 7.24
C TYR A 485 9.50 -34.33 7.75
N THR A 486 9.59 -34.96 8.93
CA THR A 486 8.47 -35.67 9.57
C THR A 486 7.31 -34.72 9.89
N ARG A 487 7.60 -33.53 10.44
CA ARG A 487 6.54 -32.55 10.78
C ARG A 487 5.79 -32.05 9.54
N ALA A 488 6.51 -31.77 8.45
CA ALA A 488 5.90 -31.36 7.19
C ALA A 488 5.19 -32.50 6.45
N TYR A 489 5.71 -33.74 6.55
CA TYR A 489 5.03 -34.93 6.05
C TYR A 489 3.66 -35.08 6.72
N GLU A 490 3.61 -35.02 8.06
CA GLU A 490 2.34 -35.11 8.80
C GLU A 490 1.39 -33.96 8.43
N ALA A 491 1.88 -32.73 8.34
CA ALA A 491 1.07 -31.57 7.95
C ALA A 491 0.42 -31.76 6.58
N SER A 492 1.16 -32.31 5.60
CA SER A 492 0.64 -32.55 4.26
C SER A 492 -0.23 -33.81 4.15
N HIS A 493 0.07 -34.90 4.85
CA HIS A 493 -0.62 -36.19 4.63
C HIS A 493 -1.70 -36.51 5.66
N SER A 494 -1.56 -36.01 6.89
CA SER A 494 -2.32 -36.51 8.04
C SER A 494 -3.21 -35.44 8.70
N ARG A 495 -3.04 -34.16 8.36
CA ARG A 495 -3.74 -33.03 9.04
C ARG A 495 -4.93 -32.47 8.25
N GLY A 496 -5.55 -33.28 7.40
CA GLY A 496 -6.82 -32.93 6.74
C GLY A 496 -6.70 -31.86 5.65
N VAL A 497 -5.50 -31.66 5.08
CA VAL A 497 -5.30 -30.81 3.91
C VAL A 497 -5.52 -31.65 2.64
N PRO A 498 -6.58 -31.41 1.86
CA PRO A 498 -6.90 -32.24 0.70
C PRO A 498 -5.98 -31.90 -0.47
N THR A 499 -5.30 -32.90 -1.05
CA THR A 499 -4.38 -32.72 -2.20
C THR A 499 -3.33 -31.62 -1.93
N PRO A 500 -2.31 -31.88 -1.08
CA PRO A 500 -1.33 -30.87 -0.67
C PRO A 500 -0.68 -30.09 -1.81
N SER A 501 -0.44 -30.77 -2.94
CA SER A 501 0.14 -30.20 -4.16
C SER A 501 -0.73 -29.14 -4.85
N ALA A 502 -2.03 -29.05 -4.51
CA ALA A 502 -2.95 -28.04 -5.04
C ALA A 502 -2.74 -26.65 -4.43
N TYR A 503 -2.01 -26.55 -3.30
CA TYR A 503 -1.87 -25.31 -2.55
C TYR A 503 -0.44 -24.79 -2.51
N ARG A 504 -0.33 -23.49 -2.32
CA ARG A 504 0.90 -22.88 -1.81
C ARG A 504 1.05 -23.17 -0.32
N TRP A 505 2.26 -23.56 0.07
CA TRP A 505 2.62 -23.82 1.46
C TRP A 505 3.59 -22.78 2.00
N TRP A 506 3.32 -22.34 3.23
CA TRP A 506 4.23 -21.53 4.03
C TRP A 506 4.78 -22.35 5.19
N ILE A 507 6.09 -22.27 5.41
CA ILE A 507 6.73 -22.79 6.62
C ILE A 507 6.82 -21.64 7.61
N ASP A 508 6.13 -21.78 8.73
CA ASP A 508 6.00 -20.79 9.78
C ASP A 508 7.16 -20.95 10.79
N VAL A 509 8.06 -19.96 10.81
CA VAL A 509 9.28 -19.94 11.63
C VAL A 509 9.21 -18.76 12.59
N GLU A 510 8.86 -19.02 13.85
CA GLU A 510 8.68 -17.98 14.86
C GLU A 510 9.29 -18.35 16.22
N THR A 511 9.73 -17.35 16.97
CA THR A 511 10.36 -17.55 18.30
C THR A 511 9.38 -18.02 19.38
N GLY A 512 8.07 -18.03 19.08
CA GLY A 512 7.05 -18.60 19.97
C GLY A 512 6.97 -20.13 19.92
N LEU A 513 7.71 -20.77 19.00
CA LEU A 513 7.77 -22.22 18.84
C LEU A 513 9.03 -22.80 19.51
N SER A 514 9.13 -24.12 19.60
CA SER A 514 10.26 -24.79 20.25
C SER A 514 11.48 -24.83 19.33
N TRP A 515 12.56 -24.15 19.72
CA TRP A 515 13.81 -24.10 18.95
C TRP A 515 15.02 -24.34 19.83
N LEU A 516 16.06 -24.96 19.26
CA LEU A 516 17.37 -25.02 19.89
C LEU A 516 17.95 -23.61 20.00
N GLY A 517 18.48 -23.30 21.18
CA GLY A 517 19.21 -22.08 21.47
C GLY A 517 20.69 -22.33 21.79
N PRO A 518 21.43 -21.26 22.13
CA PRO A 518 22.86 -21.35 22.48
C PRO A 518 23.17 -22.28 23.65
N ALA A 519 22.21 -22.50 24.56
CA ALA A 519 22.36 -23.41 25.68
C ALA A 519 22.27 -24.90 25.27
N ASP A 520 21.63 -25.20 24.15
CA ASP A 520 21.41 -26.57 23.69
C ASP A 520 22.55 -27.07 22.80
N ALA A 521 23.07 -26.22 21.91
CA ALA A 521 24.17 -26.53 21.02
C ALA A 521 24.88 -25.27 20.49
N THR A 522 26.20 -25.36 20.29
CA THR A 522 26.99 -24.28 19.67
C THR A 522 26.59 -24.03 18.21
N ASP A 523 26.11 -25.06 17.51
CA ASP A 523 25.64 -25.01 16.12
C ASP A 523 24.11 -25.01 16.00
N HIS A 524 23.36 -24.65 17.05
CA HIS A 524 21.89 -24.68 17.10
C HIS A 524 21.21 -24.06 15.87
N GLN A 525 21.69 -22.91 15.37
CA GLN A 525 21.11 -22.28 14.18
C GLN A 525 21.27 -23.15 12.92
N ALA A 526 22.38 -23.88 12.80
CA ALA A 526 22.61 -24.81 11.69
C ALA A 526 21.70 -26.04 11.79
N GLN A 527 21.39 -26.49 13.01
CA GLN A 527 20.42 -27.56 13.26
C GLN A 527 18.98 -27.11 12.98
N ASN A 528 18.56 -25.94 13.49
CA ASN A 528 17.27 -25.32 13.18
C ASN A 528 17.08 -25.07 11.68
N ARG A 529 18.15 -24.68 10.98
CA ARG A 529 18.11 -24.57 9.52
C ARG A 529 17.89 -25.93 8.84
N ALA A 530 18.58 -26.97 9.30
CA ALA A 530 18.42 -28.33 8.76
C ALA A 530 16.97 -28.82 8.92
N ASP A 531 16.31 -28.52 10.04
CA ASP A 531 14.88 -28.79 10.25
C ASP A 531 14.00 -28.15 9.17
N VAL A 532 14.13 -26.84 8.95
CA VAL A 532 13.35 -26.12 7.93
C VAL A 532 13.66 -26.62 6.51
N GLU A 533 14.90 -27.01 6.22
CA GLU A 533 15.28 -27.64 4.95
C GLU A 533 14.65 -29.03 4.76
N GLY A 534 14.53 -29.81 5.85
CA GLY A 534 13.81 -31.07 5.89
C GLY A 534 12.33 -30.89 5.58
N MET A 535 11.71 -29.86 6.16
CA MET A 535 10.31 -29.50 5.84
C MET A 535 10.12 -29.19 4.35
N VAL A 536 11.03 -28.43 3.73
CA VAL A 536 11.00 -28.16 2.28
C VAL A 536 11.09 -29.45 1.47
N ALA A 537 11.95 -30.39 1.87
CA ALA A 537 12.10 -31.67 1.18
C ALA A 537 10.84 -32.53 1.26
N ALA A 538 10.19 -32.60 2.42
CA ALA A 538 8.93 -33.33 2.58
C ALA A 538 7.80 -32.72 1.73
N LEU A 539 7.67 -31.39 1.70
CA LEU A 539 6.67 -30.72 0.86
C LEU A 539 6.92 -30.97 -0.63
N ARG A 540 8.18 -30.97 -1.07
CA ARG A 540 8.54 -31.34 -2.45
C ARG A 540 8.23 -32.81 -2.76
N ALA A 541 8.46 -33.72 -1.81
CA ALA A 541 8.08 -35.12 -1.94
C ALA A 541 6.55 -35.28 -2.11
N ALA A 542 5.77 -34.46 -1.38
CA ALA A 542 4.32 -34.31 -1.53
C ALA A 542 3.89 -33.56 -2.82
N LYS A 543 4.81 -33.32 -3.76
CA LYS A 543 4.60 -32.63 -5.04
C LYS A 543 4.12 -31.18 -4.92
N VAL A 544 4.39 -30.52 -3.79
CA VAL A 544 4.13 -29.08 -3.63
C VAL A 544 5.17 -28.30 -4.44
N SER A 545 4.70 -27.53 -5.42
CA SER A 545 5.56 -26.75 -6.32
C SER A 545 5.81 -25.31 -5.85
N THR A 546 4.98 -24.79 -4.93
CA THR A 546 5.08 -23.43 -4.40
C THR A 546 5.21 -23.44 -2.88
N ILE A 547 6.44 -23.26 -2.40
CA ILE A 547 6.80 -23.23 -0.98
C ILE A 547 7.37 -21.85 -0.65
N GLY A 548 7.02 -21.29 0.49
CA GLY A 548 7.60 -20.06 1.03
C GLY A 548 7.85 -20.16 2.53
N ILE A 549 8.44 -19.12 3.10
CA ILE A 549 8.75 -19.03 4.53
C ILE A 549 8.03 -17.82 5.11
N TYR A 550 7.38 -18.01 6.25
CA TYR A 550 6.82 -16.96 7.08
C TYR A 550 7.70 -16.72 8.31
N SER A 551 8.00 -15.45 8.60
CA SER A 551 8.70 -14.99 9.81
C SER A 551 8.80 -13.46 9.82
N THR A 552 9.14 -12.87 10.96
CA THR A 552 9.84 -11.58 10.96
C THR A 552 11.32 -11.77 10.58
N LYS A 553 11.99 -10.74 10.04
CA LYS A 553 13.44 -10.83 9.76
C LYS A 553 14.28 -11.10 11.00
N SER A 554 13.88 -10.52 12.13
CA SER A 554 14.57 -10.68 13.42
C SER A 554 14.50 -12.12 13.90
N GLN A 555 13.28 -12.68 14.00
CA GLN A 555 13.08 -14.05 14.45
C GLN A 555 13.78 -15.06 13.54
N PHE A 556 13.69 -14.87 12.22
CA PHE A 556 14.36 -15.75 11.26
C PHE A 556 15.88 -15.75 11.47
N GLY A 557 16.48 -14.55 11.62
CA GLY A 557 17.91 -14.40 11.91
C GLY A 557 18.33 -15.03 13.24
N THR A 558 17.49 -14.92 14.27
CA THR A 558 17.73 -15.56 15.58
C THR A 558 17.67 -17.09 15.48
N ILE A 559 16.67 -17.64 14.79
CA ILE A 559 16.40 -19.09 14.76
C ILE A 559 17.30 -19.81 13.77
N VAL A 560 17.36 -19.34 12.52
CA VAL A 560 17.97 -20.03 11.37
C VAL A 560 19.39 -19.54 11.10
N GLY A 561 19.71 -18.31 11.53
CA GLY A 561 21.00 -17.68 11.25
C GLY A 561 21.23 -17.44 9.76
N THR A 562 22.50 -17.42 9.35
CA THR A 562 22.89 -17.23 7.95
C THR A 562 22.50 -18.44 7.09
N VAL A 563 21.77 -18.20 6.00
CA VAL A 563 21.39 -19.22 5.01
C VAL A 563 22.42 -19.24 3.86
N PRO A 564 23.17 -20.34 3.66
CA PRO A 564 24.10 -20.47 2.54
C PRO A 564 23.38 -20.52 1.19
N ALA A 565 24.03 -20.05 0.12
CA ALA A 565 23.45 -20.06 -1.23
C ALA A 565 23.08 -21.48 -1.73
N SER A 566 23.74 -22.52 -1.22
CA SER A 566 23.45 -23.93 -1.52
C SER A 566 22.21 -24.48 -0.80
N SER A 567 21.71 -23.78 0.22
CA SER A 567 20.52 -24.20 0.97
C SER A 567 19.27 -24.14 0.09
N PRO A 568 18.35 -25.13 0.18
CA PRO A 568 17.08 -25.08 -0.54
C PRO A 568 16.15 -23.96 -0.04
N LEU A 569 16.50 -23.25 1.04
CA LEU A 569 15.78 -22.07 1.53
C LEU A 569 16.13 -20.80 0.73
N THR A 570 17.26 -20.80 0.02
CA THR A 570 17.71 -19.65 -0.78
C THR A 570 16.71 -19.37 -1.90
N GLY A 571 16.30 -18.10 -2.02
CA GLY A 571 15.37 -17.66 -3.06
C GLY A 571 13.89 -18.00 -2.80
N LEU A 572 13.56 -18.78 -1.76
CA LEU A 572 12.16 -19.07 -1.45
C LEU A 572 11.37 -17.79 -1.15
N PRO A 573 10.14 -17.64 -1.67
CA PRO A 573 9.19 -16.60 -1.31
C PRO A 573 9.13 -16.28 0.20
N SER A 574 9.04 -15.00 0.55
CA SER A 574 8.83 -14.57 1.93
C SER A 574 7.41 -14.05 2.17
N TRP A 575 6.85 -14.47 3.30
CA TRP A 575 5.70 -13.87 3.97
C TRP A 575 6.20 -13.18 5.24
N ILE A 576 6.26 -11.84 5.22
CA ILE A 576 6.91 -11.07 6.31
C ILE A 576 5.87 -10.53 7.29
N ALA A 577 6.00 -10.86 8.57
CA ALA A 577 5.20 -10.25 9.63
C ALA A 577 5.74 -8.86 10.02
N VAL A 578 4.83 -7.91 10.24
CA VAL A 578 5.12 -6.60 10.87
C VAL A 578 4.34 -6.42 12.19
N GLY A 579 3.63 -7.44 12.65
CA GLY A 579 2.89 -7.42 13.92
C GLY A 579 1.86 -6.29 13.98
N THR A 580 1.85 -5.56 15.10
CA THR A 580 0.91 -4.47 15.37
C THR A 580 1.31 -3.13 14.73
N ASP A 581 2.33 -3.08 13.87
CA ASP A 581 2.75 -1.84 13.20
C ASP A 581 1.73 -1.38 12.12
N GLY A 582 0.71 -2.19 11.86
CA GLY A 582 -0.46 -1.86 11.04
C GLY A 582 -0.24 -1.99 9.53
N VAL A 583 -1.30 -1.70 8.78
CA VAL A 583 -1.36 -1.96 7.33
C VAL A 583 -0.29 -1.20 6.56
N ARG A 584 0.02 0.03 6.97
CA ARG A 584 1.00 0.89 6.32
C ARG A 584 2.41 0.28 6.38
N ALA A 585 2.80 -0.28 7.52
CA ALA A 585 4.08 -0.96 7.68
C ALA A 585 4.14 -2.23 6.82
N ALA A 586 3.05 -3.00 6.78
CA ALA A 586 2.95 -4.20 5.95
C ALA A 586 3.12 -3.88 4.45
N GLN A 587 2.48 -2.80 3.98
CA GLN A 587 2.60 -2.34 2.58
C GLN A 587 4.01 -1.84 2.24
N ALA A 588 4.68 -1.16 3.17
CA ALA A 588 6.06 -0.74 3.02
C ALA A 588 7.02 -1.95 2.98
N ALA A 589 6.73 -2.99 3.77
CA ALA A 589 7.53 -4.21 3.86
C ALA A 589 7.53 -5.03 2.56
N CYS A 590 6.57 -4.84 1.64
CA CYS A 590 6.60 -5.44 0.30
C CYS A 590 7.91 -5.13 -0.47
N SER A 591 8.53 -3.98 -0.21
CA SER A 591 9.77 -3.56 -0.84
C SER A 591 11.03 -3.82 0.00
N ALA A 592 10.90 -4.42 1.20
CA ALA A 592 12.00 -4.52 2.16
C ALA A 592 13.03 -5.63 1.87
N GLY A 593 12.85 -6.43 0.81
CA GLY A 593 13.65 -7.63 0.53
C GLY A 593 13.27 -8.81 1.43
N GLY A 594 13.40 -10.04 0.92
CA GLY A 594 12.96 -11.27 1.60
C GLY A 594 13.86 -11.72 2.76
N LEU A 595 13.59 -12.93 3.27
CA LEU A 595 14.29 -13.56 4.40
C LEU A 595 15.66 -14.14 4.00
N THR A 596 15.83 -14.56 2.76
CA THR A 596 17.06 -15.15 2.23
C THR A 596 17.54 -14.41 0.99
N THR A 597 18.81 -14.59 0.63
CA THR A 597 19.38 -14.02 -0.60
C THR A 597 18.57 -14.44 -1.83
N GLY A 598 18.25 -13.49 -2.71
CA GLY A 598 17.43 -13.73 -3.90
C GLY A 598 15.92 -13.87 -3.63
N SER A 599 15.50 -13.93 -2.37
CA SER A 599 14.09 -14.02 -2.01
C SER A 599 13.35 -12.70 -2.28
N ARG A 600 12.09 -12.84 -2.70
CA ARG A 600 11.14 -11.73 -2.85
C ARG A 600 10.02 -11.87 -1.84
N VAL A 601 9.64 -10.75 -1.24
CA VAL A 601 8.42 -10.65 -0.42
C VAL A 601 7.22 -10.82 -1.34
N GLN A 602 6.44 -11.86 -1.12
CA GLN A 602 5.19 -12.12 -1.85
C GLN A 602 3.98 -11.64 -1.04
N MET A 603 4.12 -11.63 0.29
CA MET A 603 3.04 -11.32 1.20
C MET A 603 3.60 -10.69 2.48
N THR A 604 2.81 -9.85 3.14
CA THR A 604 3.15 -9.33 4.47
C THR A 604 1.94 -9.46 5.40
N GLN A 605 2.18 -9.78 6.66
CA GLN A 605 1.15 -9.92 7.69
C GLN A 605 1.17 -8.72 8.63
N TYR A 606 -0.01 -8.30 9.08
CA TYR A 606 -0.19 -7.36 10.18
C TYR A 606 -1.40 -7.75 11.02
N VAL A 607 -1.43 -7.29 12.27
CA VAL A 607 -2.45 -7.66 13.25
C VAL A 607 -3.45 -6.52 13.47
N VAL A 608 -4.75 -6.86 13.51
CA VAL A 608 -5.85 -5.94 13.80
C VAL A 608 -6.70 -6.52 14.91
N GLY A 609 -6.56 -6.00 16.13
CA GLY A 609 -7.20 -6.60 17.30
C GLY A 609 -6.69 -8.03 17.48
N ASN A 610 -7.55 -9.02 17.26
CA ASN A 610 -7.22 -10.46 17.31
C ASN A 610 -7.25 -11.14 15.93
N GLN A 611 -7.20 -10.37 14.84
CA GLN A 611 -7.28 -10.88 13.47
C GLN A 611 -5.98 -10.64 12.71
N ASP A 612 -5.49 -11.69 12.06
CA ASP A 612 -4.33 -11.64 11.18
C ASP A 612 -4.77 -11.30 9.75
N ARG A 613 -4.14 -10.28 9.19
CA ARG A 613 -4.46 -9.71 7.89
C ARG A 613 -3.22 -9.67 7.02
N ASN A 614 -3.43 -9.81 5.71
CA ASN A 614 -2.35 -9.95 4.75
C ASN A 614 -2.43 -8.94 3.62
N VAL A 615 -1.27 -8.43 3.20
CA VAL A 615 -1.11 -7.62 2.00
C VAL A 615 -0.47 -8.48 0.91
N SER A 616 -1.07 -8.53 -0.29
CA SER A 616 -0.38 -9.09 -1.45
C SER A 616 0.71 -8.15 -1.92
N CYS A 617 1.93 -8.66 -2.07
CA CYS A 617 3.03 -7.96 -2.72
C CYS A 617 3.23 -8.41 -4.18
N VAL A 618 2.24 -9.08 -4.76
CA VAL A 618 2.24 -9.53 -6.16
C VAL A 618 0.93 -9.34 -6.89
#